data_AF-A0AB34GVU2-F1
#
_entry.id   AF-A0AB34GVU2-F1
#
_cell.length_a   1.000
_cell.length_b   1.000
_cell.length_c   1.000
_cell.angle_alpha   90.00
_cell.angle_beta   90.00
_cell.angle_gamma   90.00
#
_symmetry.space_group_name_H-M   'P 1'
#
loop_
_entity.id
_entity.type
_entity.pdbx_description
1 polymer ?
#
loop_
_entity_poly.entity_id
_entity_poly.type
_entity_poly.pdbx_seq_one_letter_code
_entity_poly.pdbx_strand_id
1 'polypeptide(L)'
;MGGTLILAAAAGTVAVLLAVRLWVVLRPRAAVPRRSLSLLVVAGSGGHTTEILRLLKNLSDAYSPRHYIIADTDEMSAHKINSFEVNRADRNPSAVVSANFYV
;
A
#
# COMPACT_ATOMS: atom_id res chain seq x y z
N MET A 1 51.35 21.86 -23.77
CA MET A 1 50.82 20.58 -23.23
C MET A 1 49.84 20.73 -22.06
N GLY A 2 49.78 21.88 -21.36
CA GLY A 2 48.84 22.06 -20.22
C GLY A 2 47.36 22.25 -20.60
N GLY A 3 47.05 22.95 -21.70
CA GLY A 3 45.66 23.28 -22.07
C GLY A 3 44.80 22.08 -22.46
N THR A 4 45.39 21.06 -23.09
CA THR A 4 44.69 19.80 -23.45
C THR A 4 44.31 18.99 -22.22
N LEU A 5 45.12 19.04 -21.16
CA LEU A 5 44.82 18.39 -19.87
C LEU A 5 43.63 19.06 -19.17
N ILE A 6 43.54 20.38 -19.24
CA ILE A 6 42.42 21.15 -18.66
C ILE A 6 41.11 20.84 -19.40
N LEU A 7 41.14 20.81 -20.74
CA LEU A 7 39.96 20.46 -21.55
C LEU A 7 39.49 19.02 -21.30
N ALA A 8 40.43 18.07 -21.22
CA ALA A 8 40.12 16.69 -20.92
C ALA A 8 39.50 16.53 -19.51
N ALA A 9 40.03 17.25 -18.51
CA ALA A 9 39.49 17.24 -17.15
C ALA A 9 38.08 17.85 -17.07
N ALA A 10 37.83 18.96 -17.78
CA ALA A 10 36.51 19.59 -17.86
C ALA A 10 35.48 18.65 -18.51
N ALA A 11 35.83 18.03 -19.65
CA ALA A 11 34.96 17.08 -20.34
C ALA A 11 34.64 15.85 -19.47
N GLY A 12 35.64 15.32 -18.76
CA GLY A 12 35.45 14.21 -17.81
C GLY A 12 34.50 14.60 -16.67
N THR A 13 34.66 15.81 -16.12
CA THR A 13 33.78 16.31 -15.05
C THR A 13 32.33 16.41 -15.52
N VAL A 14 32.10 16.94 -16.73
CA VAL A 14 30.75 17.03 -17.32
C VAL A 14 30.17 15.63 -17.58
N ALA A 15 30.96 14.70 -18.11
CA ALA A 15 30.52 13.33 -18.33
C ALA A 15 30.12 12.62 -17.02
N VAL A 16 30.90 12.80 -15.95
CA VAL A 16 30.58 12.27 -14.62
C VAL A 16 29.28 12.88 -14.09
N LEU A 17 29.09 14.20 -14.20
CA LEU A 17 27.85 14.85 -13.77
C LEU A 17 26.63 14.35 -14.54
N LEU A 18 26.75 14.15 -15.86
CA LEU A 18 25.69 13.58 -16.69
C LEU A 18 25.40 12.13 -16.32
N ALA A 19 26.43 11.31 -16.09
CA ALA A 19 26.28 9.93 -15.65
C ALA A 19 25.61 9.84 -14.27
N VAL A 20 25.99 10.71 -13.32
CA VAL A 20 25.35 10.79 -11.99
C VAL A 20 23.89 11.23 -12.11
N ARG A 21 23.61 12.25 -12.93
CA ARG A 21 22.24 12.73 -13.15
C ARG A 21 21.37 11.65 -13.78
N LEU A 22 21.89 10.99 -14.82
CA LEU A 22 21.22 9.89 -15.49
C LEU A 22 21.01 8.72 -14.52
N TRP A 23 22.02 8.39 -13.71
CA TRP A 23 21.90 7.38 -12.68
C TRP A 23 20.83 7.76 -11.67
N VAL A 24 20.77 8.98 -11.13
CA VAL A 24 19.71 9.43 -10.19
C VAL A 24 18.31 9.35 -10.80
N VAL A 25 18.16 9.70 -12.08
CA VAL A 25 16.85 9.65 -12.78
C VAL A 25 16.45 8.22 -13.12
N LEU A 26 17.40 7.39 -13.57
CA LEU A 26 17.19 6.00 -13.92
C LEU A 26 17.27 5.07 -12.71
N ARG A 27 17.72 5.54 -11.53
CA ARG A 27 17.67 4.77 -10.30
C ARG A 27 16.20 4.40 -10.18
N PRO A 28 15.85 3.10 -10.24
CA PRO A 28 14.51 2.71 -9.94
C PRO A 28 14.24 3.28 -8.56
N ARG A 29 13.28 4.20 -8.45
CA ARG A 29 12.69 4.53 -7.16
C ARG A 29 12.21 3.18 -6.68
N ALA A 30 13.00 2.55 -5.82
CA ALA A 30 12.63 1.30 -5.19
C ALA A 30 11.22 1.57 -4.71
N ALA A 31 10.25 0.87 -5.32
CA ALA A 31 8.86 1.03 -4.96
C ALA A 31 8.86 0.66 -3.49
N VAL A 32 8.85 1.68 -2.62
CA VAL A 32 8.85 1.48 -1.19
C VAL A 32 7.70 0.51 -0.98
N PRO A 33 7.94 -0.72 -0.47
CA PRO A 33 6.87 -1.66 -0.26
C PRO A 33 5.84 -0.89 0.55
N ARG A 34 4.66 -0.66 -0.04
CA ARG A 34 3.65 0.20 0.58
C ARG A 34 3.41 -0.40 1.95
N ARG A 35 3.88 0.27 3.01
CA ARG A 35 3.76 -0.23 4.38
C ARG A 35 2.30 -0.60 4.55
N SER A 36 2.06 -1.86 4.84
CA SER A 36 0.74 -2.40 4.97
C SER A 36 0.10 -1.71 6.17
N LEU A 37 -0.80 -0.75 5.94
CA LEU A 37 -1.45 0.02 7.01
C LEU A 37 -2.53 -0.87 7.65
N SER A 38 -2.49 -0.99 8.97
CA SER A 38 -3.56 -1.66 9.69
C SER A 38 -4.80 -0.77 9.74
N LEU A 39 -5.98 -1.37 9.53
CA LEU A 39 -7.26 -0.69 9.68
C LEU A 39 -8.05 -1.30 10.83
N LEU A 40 -8.71 -0.45 11.62
CA LEU A 40 -9.69 -0.86 12.61
C LEU A 40 -11.04 -0.31 12.19
N VAL A 41 -12.05 -1.17 12.13
CA VAL A 41 -13.40 -0.83 11.69
C VAL A 41 -14.37 -1.23 12.79
N VAL A 42 -15.10 -0.26 13.34
CA VAL A 42 -16.14 -0.50 14.33
C VAL A 42 -17.50 -0.45 13.64
N ALA A 43 -18.29 -1.51 13.76
CA ALA A 43 -19.60 -1.67 13.13
C ALA A 43 -20.67 -1.95 14.19
N GLY A 44 -21.86 -1.35 14.05
CA GLY A 44 -22.95 -1.58 15.03
C GLY A 44 -24.28 -0.88 14.79
N SER A 45 -24.45 -0.15 13.69
CA SER A 45 -25.69 0.58 13.39
C SER A 45 -26.30 0.26 12.02
N GLY A 46 -25.86 -0.81 11.36
CA GLY A 46 -26.33 -1.26 10.03
C GLY A 46 -26.06 -0.31 8.85
N GLY A 47 -26.51 0.95 8.93
CA GLY A 47 -26.34 2.00 7.92
C GLY A 47 -24.88 2.42 7.74
N HIS A 48 -24.22 2.84 8.82
CA HIS A 48 -22.81 3.26 8.76
C HIS A 48 -21.88 2.09 8.39
N THR A 49 -22.19 0.86 8.82
CA THR A 49 -21.42 -0.32 8.41
C THR A 49 -21.39 -0.50 6.90
N THR A 50 -22.52 -0.27 6.21
CA THR A 50 -22.58 -0.39 4.74
C THR A 50 -21.82 0.71 4.01
N GLU A 51 -21.83 1.94 4.54
CA GLU A 51 -21.04 3.05 4.00
C GLU A 51 -19.54 2.77 4.13
N ILE A 52 -19.11 2.28 5.30
CA ILE A 52 -17.71 1.90 5.55
C ILE A 52 -17.28 0.74 4.63
N LEU A 53 -18.10 -0.30 4.48
CA LEU A 53 -17.80 -1.41 3.57
C LEU A 53 -17.66 -0.96 2.11
N ARG A 54 -18.48 0.00 1.66
CA ARG A 54 -18.34 0.59 0.32
C ARG A 54 -17.02 1.34 0.14
N LEU A 55 -16.57 2.07 1.16
CA LEU A 55 -15.26 2.72 1.15
C LEU A 55 -14.12 1.69 1.13
N LEU A 56 -14.21 0.65 1.98
CA LEU A 56 -13.22 -0.44 2.06
C LEU A 56 -13.10 -1.24 0.76
N LYS A 57 -14.19 -1.35 -0.03
CA LYS A 57 -14.20 -2.02 -1.33
C LYS A 57 -13.24 -1.37 -2.33
N ASN A 58 -13.13 -0.05 -2.30
CA ASN A 58 -12.29 0.72 -3.23
C ASN A 58 -10.88 0.96 -2.68
N LEU A 59 -10.64 0.63 -1.42
CA LEU A 59 -9.32 0.75 -0.81
C LEU A 59 -8.38 -0.35 -1.31
N SER A 60 -7.11 0.00 -1.55
CA SER A 60 -6.09 -0.96 -2.03
C SER A 60 -5.74 -2.02 -0.98
N ASP A 61 -5.11 -3.12 -1.42
CA ASP A 61 -4.63 -4.18 -0.52
C ASP A 61 -3.45 -3.76 0.38
N ALA A 62 -2.88 -2.57 0.15
CA ALA A 62 -1.92 -1.94 1.06
C ALA A 62 -2.50 -1.61 2.44
N TYR A 63 -3.82 -1.77 2.64
CA TYR A 63 -4.47 -1.62 3.95
C TYR A 63 -4.80 -3.00 4.51
N SER A 64 -3.77 -3.72 4.91
CA SER A 64 -3.84 -5.02 5.57
C SER A 64 -2.79 -5.01 6.70
N PRO A 65 -3.07 -5.57 7.88
CA PRO A 65 -4.27 -6.31 8.27
C PRO A 65 -5.47 -5.41 8.63
N ARG A 66 -6.68 -5.98 8.69
CA ARG A 66 -7.91 -5.27 9.06
C ARG A 66 -8.56 -5.94 10.26
N HIS A 67 -8.94 -5.15 11.25
CA HIS A 67 -9.59 -5.58 12.47
C HIS A 67 -11.01 -5.03 12.50
N TYR A 68 -11.97 -5.89 12.79
CA TYR A 68 -13.39 -5.53 12.87
C TYR A 68 -13.85 -5.70 14.31
N ILE A 69 -14.45 -4.65 14.87
CA ILE A 69 -15.15 -4.69 16.15
C ILE A 69 -16.63 -4.56 15.82
N ILE A 70 -17.43 -5.55 16.23
CA ILE A 70 -18.86 -5.62 15.92
C ILE A 70 -19.63 -5.45 17.22
N ALA A 71 -20.66 -4.61 17.22
CA ALA A 71 -21.59 -4.52 18.34
C ALA A 71 -22.41 -5.81 18.44
N ASP A 72 -22.53 -6.33 19.66
CA ASP A 72 -23.21 -7.61 19.96
C ASP A 72 -24.66 -7.66 19.46
N THR A 73 -25.31 -6.50 19.32
CA THR A 73 -26.69 -6.37 18.84
C THR A 73 -26.85 -6.35 17.32
N ASP A 74 -25.77 -6.37 16.53
CA ASP A 74 -25.80 -6.16 15.07
C ASP A 74 -25.21 -7.36 14.28
N GLU A 75 -25.88 -8.51 14.34
CA GLU A 75 -25.54 -9.73 13.57
C GLU A 75 -25.53 -9.50 12.04
N MET A 76 -26.38 -8.57 11.57
CA MET A 76 -26.47 -8.20 10.16
C MET A 76 -25.17 -7.55 9.65
N SER A 77 -24.52 -6.73 10.49
CA SER A 77 -23.20 -6.17 10.19
C SER A 77 -22.12 -7.25 10.15
N ALA A 78 -22.16 -8.24 11.05
CA ALA A 78 -21.21 -9.37 11.06
C ALA A 78 -21.26 -10.17 9.74
N HIS A 79 -22.46 -10.53 9.30
CA HIS A 79 -22.65 -11.26 8.04
C HIS A 79 -22.16 -10.47 6.82
N LYS A 80 -22.38 -9.15 6.80
CA LYS A 80 -21.91 -8.28 5.70
C LYS A 80 -20.38 -8.14 5.68
N ILE A 81 -19.74 -8.07 6.84
CA ILE A 81 -18.27 -8.00 6.94
C ILE A 81 -17.64 -9.33 6.50
N ASN A 82 -18.17 -10.44 6.98
CA ASN A 82 -17.67 -11.77 6.62
C ASN A 82 -17.77 -12.03 5.11
N SER A 83 -18.94 -11.77 4.51
CA SER A 83 -19.13 -11.92 3.05
C SER A 83 -18.23 -10.98 2.23
N PHE A 84 -17.93 -9.78 2.75
CA PHE A 84 -17.00 -8.86 2.12
C PHE A 84 -15.56 -9.38 2.11
N GLU A 85 -15.07 -9.90 3.24
CA GLU A 85 -13.72 -10.44 3.36
C GLU A 85 -13.54 -11.71 2.53
N VAL A 86 -14.51 -12.63 2.52
CA VAL A 86 -14.48 -13.83 1.67
C VAL A 86 -14.37 -13.46 0.19
N ASN A 87 -15.21 -12.52 -0.29
CA ASN A 87 -15.18 -12.08 -1.68
C ASN A 87 -13.88 -11.36 -2.07
N ARG A 88 -13.15 -10.84 -1.08
CA ARG A 88 -11.84 -10.21 -1.28
C ARG A 88 -10.70 -11.23 -1.24
N ALA A 89 -10.78 -12.22 -0.35
CA ALA A 89 -9.85 -13.35 -0.28
C ALA A 89 -9.76 -14.10 -1.62
N ASP A 90 -10.90 -14.32 -2.27
CA ASP A 90 -10.96 -14.91 -3.62
C ASP A 90 -10.21 -14.07 -4.67
N ARG A 91 -10.17 -12.74 -4.50
CA ARG A 91 -9.50 -11.82 -5.42
C ARG A 91 -8.01 -11.62 -5.09
N ASN A 92 -7.61 -11.83 -3.84
CA ASN A 92 -6.23 -11.70 -3.41
C ASN A 92 -5.89 -12.70 -2.29
N PRO A 93 -5.41 -13.91 -2.63
CA PRO A 93 -5.10 -14.96 -1.65
C PRO A 93 -3.96 -14.57 -0.70
N SER A 94 -3.16 -13.56 -1.02
CA SER A 94 -2.07 -13.06 -0.16
C SER A 94 -2.56 -12.29 1.08
N ALA A 95 -3.83 -11.87 1.11
CA ALA A 95 -4.41 -11.12 2.23
C ALA A 95 -5.00 -12.01 3.35
N VAL A 96 -5.15 -13.31 3.09
CA VAL A 96 -5.93 -14.24 3.92
C VAL A 96 -5.23 -14.63 5.24
N VAL A 97 -3.92 -14.39 5.35
CA VAL A 97 -3.12 -14.83 6.51
C VAL A 97 -3.43 -14.07 7.81
N SER A 98 -4.14 -12.94 7.78
CA SER A 98 -4.36 -12.13 9.00
C SER A 98 -5.78 -12.14 9.58
N ALA A 99 -6.71 -12.93 9.05
CA ALA A 99 -8.13 -12.88 9.44
C ALA A 99 -8.50 -13.68 10.72
N ASN A 100 -7.53 -14.25 11.45
CA ASN A 100 -7.78 -15.07 12.64
C ASN A 100 -7.55 -14.31 13.96
N PHE A 101 -8.27 -13.21 14.17
CA PHE A 101 -8.41 -12.65 15.52
C PHE A 101 -9.79 -12.03 15.70
N TYR A 102 -10.75 -12.86 16.09
CA TYR A 102 -12.00 -12.43 16.73
C TYR A 102 -11.68 -12.24 18.22
N VAL A 103 -11.81 -11.01 18.72
CA VAL A 103 -11.92 -10.72 20.17
C VAL A 103 -13.32 -10.19 20.41
#